data_AF-A0AAV6BDJ0-F1
#
_entry.id   AF-A0AAV6BDJ0-F1
#
_cell.length_a   1.000
_cell.length_b   1.000
_cell.length_c   1.000
_cell.angle_alpha   90.00
_cell.angle_beta   90.00
_cell.angle_gamma   90.00
#
_symmetry.space_group_name_H-M   'P 1'
#
loop_
_entity.id
_entity.type
_entity.pdbx_description
1 polymer ?
#
loop_
_entity_poly.entity_id
_entity_poly.type
_entity_poly.pdbx_seq_one_letter_code
_entity_poly.pdbx_strand_id
1 'polypeptide(L)'
;MHPILKWSLIAVSILLLAVCVGLSLMAGSPKDAIGMVRYALPHMHRGNLQVGSDAPDATLVSLDGATRFHLRERTQGRPLVLIFGSFT
;
A
#
# COMPACT_ATOMS: atom_id res chain seq x y z
N MET A 1 40.32 -7.21 -7.49
CA MET A 1 38.91 -7.00 -7.92
C MET A 1 38.92 -6.80 -9.42
N HIS A 2 38.29 -7.69 -10.21
CA HIS A 2 38.23 -7.53 -11.67
C HIS A 2 37.57 -6.18 -12.03
N PRO A 3 38.08 -5.47 -13.05
CA PRO A 3 37.58 -4.13 -13.42
C PRO A 3 36.08 -4.13 -13.72
N ILE A 4 35.58 -5.22 -14.31
CA ILE A 4 34.15 -5.45 -14.59
C ILE A 4 33.34 -5.43 -13.28
N LEU A 5 33.82 -6.09 -12.23
CA LEU A 5 33.14 -6.12 -10.93
C LEU A 5 33.06 -4.72 -10.29
N LYS A 6 34.12 -3.90 -10.41
CA LYS A 6 34.11 -2.52 -9.92
C LYS A 6 33.06 -1.68 -10.66
N TRP A 7 33.03 -1.76 -11.98
CA TRP A 7 32.05 -1.01 -12.79
C TRP A 7 30.61 -1.47 -12.54
N SER A 8 30.38 -2.77 -12.42
CA SER A 8 29.06 -3.30 -12.04
C SER A 8 28.61 -2.80 -10.67
N LEU A 9 29.50 -2.79 -9.68
CA LEU A 9 29.18 -2.32 -8.33
C LEU A 9 28.84 -0.81 -8.32
N ILE A 10 29.61 0.00 -9.05
CA ILE A 10 29.33 1.43 -9.20
C ILE A 10 27.98 1.65 -9.89
N ALA A 11 27.70 0.95 -10.98
CA ALA A 11 26.45 1.06 -11.70
C ALA A 11 25.24 0.70 -10.83
N VAL A 12 25.33 -0.40 -10.07
CA VAL A 12 24.29 -0.82 -9.13
C VAL A 12 24.09 0.20 -8.01
N SER A 13 25.17 0.75 -7.44
CA SER A 13 25.07 1.81 -6.43
C SER A 13 24.39 3.08 -6.95
N ILE A 14 24.73 3.52 -8.17
CA ILE A 14 24.09 4.69 -8.79
C ILE A 14 22.61 4.42 -9.02
N LEU A 15 22.26 3.23 -9.51
CA LEU A 15 20.86 2.85 -9.76
C LEU A 15 20.05 2.84 -8.46
N LEU A 16 20.59 2.25 -7.39
CA LEU A 16 19.96 2.24 -6.06
C LEU A 16 19.74 3.67 -5.54
N LEU A 17 20.74 4.54 -5.68
CA LEU A 17 20.62 5.93 -5.25
C LEU A 17 19.53 6.66 -6.03
N ALA A 18 19.49 6.48 -7.35
CA ALA A 18 18.48 7.08 -8.22
C ALA A 18 17.06 6.62 -7.86
N VAL A 19 16.87 5.33 -7.56
CA VAL A 19 15.59 4.78 -7.10
C VAL A 19 15.20 5.38 -5.74
N CYS A 20 16.11 5.43 -4.77
CA CYS A 20 15.83 6.02 -3.46
C CYS A 20 15.42 7.49 -3.56
N VAL A 21 16.12 8.29 -4.38
CA VAL A 21 15.79 9.70 -4.59
C VAL A 21 14.46 9.84 -5.31
N GLY A 22 14.22 9.07 -6.38
CA GLY A 22 12.97 9.09 -7.13
C GLY A 22 11.76 8.75 -6.27
N LEU A 23 11.86 7.69 -5.45
CA LEU A 23 10.79 7.29 -4.52
C LEU A 23 10.57 8.35 -3.43
N SER A 24 11.63 8.97 -2.91
CA SER A 24 11.52 10.03 -1.89
C SER A 24 10.83 11.27 -2.43
N LEU A 25 11.08 11.65 -3.69
CA LEU A 25 10.42 12.77 -4.34
C LEU A 25 8.94 12.47 -4.63
N MET A 26 8.61 11.26 -5.08
CA MET A 26 7.22 10.87 -5.32
C MET A 26 6.40 10.73 -4.04
N ALA A 27 7.00 10.20 -2.98
CA ALA A 27 6.34 10.03 -1.69
C ALA A 27 6.29 11.31 -0.85
N GLY A 28 6.99 12.39 -1.26
CA GLY A 28 7.07 13.66 -0.53
C GLY A 28 8.10 13.69 0.61
N SER A 29 8.57 12.52 1.08
CA SER A 29 9.58 12.41 2.12
C SER A 29 10.32 11.06 2.05
N PRO A 30 11.60 10.98 2.49
CA PRO A 30 12.32 9.71 2.62
C PRO A 30 11.64 8.73 3.58
N LYS A 31 11.00 9.24 4.64
CA LYS A 31 10.24 8.41 5.60
C LYS A 31 9.02 7.78 4.93
N ASP A 32 8.35 8.54 4.07
CA ASP A 32 7.16 8.09 3.35
C ASP A 32 7.52 7.13 2.23
N ALA A 33 8.68 7.29 1.59
CA ALA A 33 9.21 6.31 0.65
C ALA A 33 9.42 4.93 1.32
N ILE A 34 9.94 4.90 2.56
CA ILE A 34 10.05 3.65 3.33
C ILE A 34 8.67 3.07 3.62
N GLY A 35 7.71 3.92 4.02
CA GLY A 35 6.31 3.52 4.24
C GLY A 35 5.68 2.92 2.98
N MET A 36 5.91 3.55 1.82
CA MET A 36 5.42 3.10 0.52
C MET A 36 6.03 1.76 0.11
N VAL A 37 7.34 1.58 0.26
CA VAL A 37 7.99 0.30 -0.05
C VAL A 37 7.49 -0.82 0.87
N ARG A 38 7.25 -0.51 2.14
CA ARG A 38 6.82 -1.52 3.13
C ARG A 38 5.35 -1.88 3.00
N TYR A 39 4.48 -0.91 2.74
CA TYR A 39 3.04 -1.09 2.84
C TYR A 39 2.32 -0.96 1.50
N ALA A 40 2.74 -0.03 0.63
CA ALA A 40 2.06 0.20 -0.63
C ALA A 40 2.51 -0.80 -1.71
N LEU A 41 3.81 -0.90 -2.01
CA LEU A 41 4.31 -1.75 -3.11
C LEU A 41 3.86 -3.23 -3.01
N PRO A 42 3.87 -3.89 -1.84
CA PRO A 42 3.43 -5.28 -1.74
C PRO A 42 1.91 -5.45 -1.94
N HIS A 43 1.11 -4.43 -1.58
CA HIS A 43 -0.35 -4.49 -1.60
C HIS A 43 -0.97 -3.74 -2.79
N MET A 44 -0.15 -3.12 -3.65
CA MET A 44 -0.54 -2.46 -4.90
C MET A 44 -0.87 -3.48 -6.01
N HIS A 45 -1.74 -4.42 -5.69
CA HIS A 45 -2.29 -5.38 -6.64
C HIS A 45 -3.80 -5.20 -6.68
N ARG A 46 -4.38 -5.35 -7.88
CA ARG A 46 -5.83 -5.32 -8.04
C ARG A 46 -6.43 -6.49 -7.27
N GLY A 47 -7.33 -6.21 -6.34
CA GLY A 47 -8.04 -7.26 -5.60
C GLY A 47 -8.85 -8.17 -6.53
N ASN A 48 -9.04 -9.43 -6.12
CA ASN A 48 -9.79 -10.44 -6.88
C ASN A 48 -11.32 -10.36 -6.67
N LEU A 49 -11.84 -9.21 -6.24
CA LEU A 49 -13.27 -9.03 -5.99
C LEU A 49 -14.01 -8.89 -7.33
N GLN A 50 -14.93 -9.80 -7.61
CA GLN A 50 -15.69 -9.83 -8.85
C GLN A 50 -17.11 -9.31 -8.63
N VAL A 51 -17.72 -8.75 -9.67
CA VAL A 51 -19.11 -8.29 -9.63
C VAL A 51 -20.03 -9.48 -9.33
N GLY A 52 -20.93 -9.33 -8.37
CA GLY A 52 -21.83 -10.39 -7.92
C GLY A 52 -21.23 -11.34 -6.87
N SER A 53 -19.95 -11.21 -6.52
CA SER A 53 -19.38 -11.90 -5.35
C SER A 53 -19.83 -11.23 -4.06
N ASP A 54 -19.95 -12.03 -2.99
CA ASP A 54 -20.20 -11.52 -1.65
C ASP A 54 -19.05 -10.60 -1.21
N ALA A 55 -19.41 -9.53 -0.49
CA ALA A 55 -18.41 -8.65 0.12
C ALA A 55 -17.62 -9.43 1.18
N PRO A 56 -16.27 -9.33 1.21
CA PRO A 56 -15.46 -9.97 2.24
C PRO A 56 -15.84 -9.43 3.62
N ASP A 57 -16.07 -10.33 4.56
CA ASP A 57 -16.39 -9.91 5.92
C ASP A 57 -15.13 -9.56 6.69
N ALA A 58 -14.96 -8.28 6.96
CA ALA A 58 -13.85 -7.74 7.74
C ALA A 58 -14.37 -7.14 9.05
N THR A 59 -13.61 -7.34 10.13
CA THR A 59 -13.82 -6.63 11.39
C THR A 59 -13.17 -5.26 11.30
N LEU A 60 -13.97 -4.20 11.42
CA LEU A 60 -13.53 -2.81 11.35
C LEU A 60 -13.68 -2.14 12.71
N VAL A 61 -12.83 -1.16 12.96
CA VAL A 61 -12.94 -0.25 14.11
C VAL A 61 -13.65 1.01 13.63
N SER A 62 -14.66 1.43 14.36
CA SER A 62 -15.39 2.68 14.14
C SER A 62 -14.47 3.89 14.40
N LEU A 63 -14.86 5.05 13.88
CA LEU A 63 -14.15 6.32 14.11
C LEU A 63 -14.15 6.75 15.58
N ASP A 64 -15.02 6.16 16.41
CA ASP A 64 -14.99 6.33 17.87
C ASP A 64 -13.79 5.65 18.56
N GLY A 65 -13.02 4.83 17.83
CA GLY A 65 -11.83 4.15 18.33
C GLY A 65 -12.08 2.97 19.27
N ALA A 66 -13.33 2.66 19.60
CA ALA A 66 -13.68 1.62 20.57
C ALA A 66 -14.60 0.54 19.99
N THR A 67 -15.56 0.95 19.17
CA THR A 67 -16.58 0.05 18.62
C THR A 67 -15.97 -0.77 17.49
N ARG A 68 -16.01 -2.10 17.64
CA ARG A 68 -15.68 -3.04 16.57
C ARG A 68 -16.96 -3.58 15.97
N PHE A 69 -17.01 -3.70 14.65
CA PHE A 69 -18.15 -4.28 13.95
C PHE A 69 -17.70 -5.07 12.73
N HIS A 70 -18.51 -6.06 12.34
CA HIS A 70 -18.31 -6.79 11.10
C HIS A 70 -18.98 -6.08 9.93
N LEU A 71 -18.39 -6.12 8.75
CA LEU A 71 -18.96 -5.50 7.57
C LEU A 71 -20.38 -6.03 7.27
N ARG A 72 -20.59 -7.34 7.45
CA ARG A 72 -21.90 -7.99 7.26
C ARG A 72 -23.00 -7.47 8.19
N GLU A 73 -22.64 -6.90 9.34
CA GLU A 73 -23.62 -6.35 10.29
C GLU A 73 -24.21 -5.02 9.78
N ARG A 74 -23.54 -4.37 8.82
CA ARG A 74 -23.97 -3.10 8.23
C ARG A 74 -24.75 -3.24 6.93
N THR A 75 -24.82 -4.44 6.34
CA THR A 75 -25.48 -4.68 5.06
C THR A 75 -26.95 -5.09 5.16
N GLN A 76 -27.57 -5.08 6.36
CA GLN A 76 -28.92 -5.57 6.71
C GLN A 76 -30.05 -5.27 5.68
N GLY A 77 -30.06 -5.96 4.54
CA GLY A 77 -31.00 -5.77 3.43
C GLY A 77 -30.85 -4.44 2.67
N ARG A 78 -29.80 -3.65 2.91
CA ARG A 78 -29.59 -2.35 2.25
C ARG A 78 -28.29 -2.34 1.46
N PRO A 79 -28.26 -1.73 0.26
CA PRO A 79 -27.02 -1.57 -0.48
C PRO A 79 -26.05 -0.71 0.33
N LEU A 80 -24.82 -1.21 0.48
CA LEU A 80 -23.72 -0.56 1.19
C LEU A 80 -22.70 -0.07 0.17
N VAL A 81 -22.27 1.19 0.29
CA VAL A 81 -21.18 1.76 -0.51
C VAL A 81 -19.94 1.87 0.37
N LEU A 82 -18.83 1.26 -0.07
CA LEU A 82 -17.53 1.37 0.59
C LEU A 82 -16.63 2.32 -0.19
N ILE A 83 -16.02 3.27 0.54
CA ILE A 83 -15.04 4.21 -0.01
C ILE A 83 -13.74 3.98 0.74
N PHE A 84 -12.69 3.59 0.01
CA PHE A 84 -11.35 3.47 0.55
C PHE A 84 -10.63 4.81 0.37
N GLY A 85 -10.25 5.43 1.48
CA GLY A 85 -9.52 6.68 1.47
C GLY A 85 -8.80 6.91 2.79
N SER A 86 -7.86 7.83 2.77
CA SER A 86 -7.20 8.38 3.96
C SER A 86 -7.38 9.89 3.95
N PHE A 87 -7.62 10.49 5.10
CA PHE A 87 -7.47 11.93 5.26
C PHE A 87 -6.11 12.19 5.93
N THR A 88 -5.37 13.16 5.40
CA THR A 88 -4.11 13.67 5.96
C THR A 88 -4.37 14.98 6.67
#